data_AF-F2Y4I0-F1
#
_entry.id   AF-F2Y4I0-F1
#
_cell.length_a   1.000
_cell.length_b   1.000
_cell.length_c   1.000
_cell.angle_alpha   90.00
_cell.angle_beta   90.00
_cell.angle_gamma   90.00
#
_symmetry.space_group_name_H-M   'P 1'
#
loop_
_entity.id
_entity.type
_entity.pdbx_description
1 polymer ?
#
loop_
_entity_poly.entity_id
_entity_poly.type
_entity_poly.pdbx_seq_one_letter_code
_entity_poly.pdbx_strand_id
1 'polypeptide(L)'
;VLLSQSCLFEEPDLTQRCWEVIDAQAELALKSEGFCDIDFRTLESILRRETLNAKEIVVFEAALNWAEVECQRQDLALSIENKRKVLGKALYLTRIPTMALDDFANGAAQSGVLTLNETNDIFLWYTAAKKPELQFPSGARKGLVPQRCHGFQPCAYRSNQRHYRVRCDSILFAVHNRLLLEGVHLYVSSCGSSQH
;
A
#
# COMPACT_ATOMS: atom_id res chain seq x y z
N VAL A 1 15.75 -10.04 -5.45
CA VAL A 1 16.33 -11.40 -5.55
C VAL A 1 15.28 -12.47 -5.86
N LEU A 2 14.25 -12.69 -5.04
CA LEU A 2 13.25 -13.75 -5.31
C LEU A 2 12.39 -13.51 -6.56
N LEU A 3 11.99 -12.27 -6.84
CA LEU A 3 11.15 -11.96 -8.01
C LEU A 3 11.95 -11.98 -9.31
N SER A 4 13.21 -11.51 -9.29
CA SER A 4 14.12 -11.63 -10.42
C SER A 4 14.53 -13.08 -10.69
N GLN A 5 14.65 -13.92 -9.64
CA GLN A 5 14.90 -15.36 -9.78
C GLN A 5 13.67 -16.13 -10.25
N SER A 6 12.46 -15.85 -9.76
CA SER A 6 11.25 -16.55 -10.23
C SER A 6 10.92 -16.25 -11.70
N CYS A 7 11.16 -15.01 -12.16
CA CYS A 7 11.10 -14.68 -13.59
C CYS A 7 12.12 -15.46 -14.45
N LEU A 8 13.25 -15.90 -13.86
CA LEU A 8 14.27 -16.71 -14.56
C LEU A 8 13.91 -18.20 -14.64
N PHE A 9 13.02 -18.71 -13.80
CA PHE A 9 12.63 -20.13 -13.75
C PHE A 9 11.25 -20.44 -14.36
N GLU A 10 10.55 -19.43 -14.90
CA GLU A 10 9.24 -19.58 -15.59
C GLU A 10 8.16 -20.36 -14.79
N GLU A 11 8.23 -20.35 -13.44
CA GLU A 11 7.19 -20.96 -12.60
C GLU A 11 6.10 -19.94 -12.22
N PRO A 12 4.92 -19.96 -12.86
CA PRO A 12 3.89 -18.95 -12.65
C PRO A 12 3.35 -18.93 -11.21
N ASP A 13 3.28 -20.10 -10.57
CA ASP A 13 2.80 -20.23 -9.19
C ASP A 13 3.77 -19.58 -8.19
N LEU A 14 5.09 -19.75 -8.42
CA LEU A 14 6.11 -19.14 -7.57
C LEU A 14 6.14 -17.61 -7.75
N THR A 15 6.02 -17.13 -9.00
CA THR A 15 5.92 -15.69 -9.28
C THR A 15 4.68 -15.08 -8.63
N GLN A 16 3.53 -15.76 -8.67
CA GLN A 16 2.32 -15.30 -7.99
C GLN A 16 2.53 -15.19 -6.47
N ARG A 17 3.12 -16.20 -5.83
CA ARG A 17 3.43 -16.15 -4.39
C ARG A 17 4.41 -15.03 -4.04
N CYS A 18 5.42 -14.78 -4.88
CA CYS A 18 6.31 -13.64 -4.69
C CYS A 18 5.55 -12.32 -4.69
N TRP A 19 4.61 -12.15 -5.62
CA TRP A 19 3.77 -10.96 -5.70
C TRP A 19 2.86 -10.78 -4.49
N GLU A 20 2.25 -11.87 -3.99
CA GLU A 20 1.44 -11.83 -2.76
C GLU A 20 2.26 -11.36 -1.55
N VAL A 21 3.51 -11.81 -1.43
CA VAL A 21 4.42 -11.39 -0.35
C VAL A 21 4.82 -9.92 -0.51
N ILE A 22 5.12 -9.47 -1.72
CA ILE A 22 5.41 -8.05 -1.97
C ILE A 22 4.21 -7.18 -1.64
N ASP A 23 3.01 -7.57 -2.06
CA ASP A 23 1.81 -6.80 -1.76
C ASP A 23 1.56 -6.72 -0.25
N ALA A 24 1.74 -7.84 0.47
CA ALA A 24 1.57 -7.91 1.91
C ALA A 24 2.64 -7.17 2.71
N GLN A 25 3.88 -7.17 2.23
CA GLN A 25 5.04 -6.55 2.89
C GLN A 25 5.60 -5.38 2.06
N ALA A 26 4.72 -4.61 1.41
CA ALA A 26 5.11 -3.62 0.42
C ALA A 26 6.08 -2.58 0.97
N GLU A 27 5.83 -2.02 2.16
CA GLU A 27 6.76 -1.04 2.74
C GLU A 27 8.17 -1.61 3.00
N LEU A 28 8.28 -2.87 3.43
CA LEU A 28 9.59 -3.52 3.63
C LEU A 28 10.27 -3.80 2.30
N ALA A 29 9.51 -4.25 1.30
CA ALA A 29 10.02 -4.51 -0.04
C ALA A 29 10.55 -3.23 -0.68
N LEU A 30 9.77 -2.14 -0.63
CA LEU A 30 10.12 -0.84 -1.20
C LEU A 30 11.34 -0.18 -0.53
N LYS A 31 11.57 -0.45 0.77
CA LYS A 31 12.73 0.05 1.52
C LYS A 31 13.97 -0.84 1.40
N SER A 32 13.85 -2.01 0.78
CA SER A 32 14.98 -2.93 0.63
C SER A 32 15.98 -2.43 -0.41
N GLU A 33 17.27 -2.67 -0.19
CA GLU A 33 18.33 -2.33 -1.15
C GLU A 33 18.07 -2.98 -2.51
N GLY A 34 17.56 -4.21 -2.50
CA GLY A 34 17.22 -4.95 -3.72
C GLY A 34 16.06 -4.36 -4.54
N PHE A 35 15.30 -3.39 -4.00
CA PHE A 35 14.29 -2.67 -4.79
C PHE A 35 14.94 -1.71 -5.78
N CYS A 36 15.99 -0.98 -5.37
CA CYS A 36 16.72 -0.11 -6.28
C CYS A 36 17.38 -0.89 -7.42
N ASP A 37 17.55 -2.20 -7.25
CA ASP A 37 18.20 -3.03 -8.25
C ASP A 37 17.32 -3.49 -9.42
N ILE A 38 16.00 -3.33 -9.31
CA ILE A 38 15.05 -3.82 -10.32
C ILE A 38 15.14 -3.04 -11.64
N ASP A 39 14.68 -3.65 -12.73
CA ASP A 39 14.55 -3.00 -14.03
C ASP A 39 13.30 -2.12 -14.11
N PHE A 40 13.28 -1.21 -15.09
CA PHE A 40 12.18 -0.26 -15.27
C PHE A 40 10.81 -0.93 -15.44
N ARG A 41 10.73 -2.09 -16.11
CA ARG A 41 9.44 -2.78 -16.31
C ARG A 41 8.89 -3.35 -14.99
N THR A 42 9.76 -3.85 -14.13
CA THR A 42 9.36 -4.32 -12.79
C THR A 42 8.93 -3.13 -11.92
N LEU A 43 9.63 -2.00 -11.99
CA LEU A 43 9.20 -0.76 -11.32
C LEU A 43 7.79 -0.35 -11.78
N GLU A 44 7.55 -0.23 -13.08
CA GLU A 44 6.22 0.12 -13.62
C GLU A 44 5.14 -0.87 -13.15
N SER A 45 5.48 -2.16 -13.14
CA SER A 45 4.58 -3.20 -12.68
C SER A 45 4.21 -2.98 -11.21
N ILE A 46 5.18 -2.74 -10.33
CA ILE A 46 4.95 -2.46 -8.90
C ILE A 46 4.08 -1.20 -8.72
N LEU A 47 4.42 -0.09 -9.39
CA LEU A 47 3.70 1.17 -9.22
C LEU A 47 2.24 1.10 -9.71
N ARG A 48 1.93 0.24 -10.70
CA ARG A 48 0.56 0.02 -11.20
C ARG A 48 -0.32 -0.83 -10.29
N ARG A 49 0.25 -1.63 -9.39
CA ARG A 49 -0.50 -2.62 -8.62
C ARG A 49 -1.52 -1.98 -7.67
N GLU A 50 -2.78 -2.38 -7.81
CA GLU A 50 -3.86 -1.97 -6.91
C GLU A 50 -3.76 -2.60 -5.50
N THR A 51 -3.09 -3.74 -5.39
CA THR A 51 -2.99 -4.56 -4.18
C THR A 51 -1.80 -4.20 -3.30
N LEU A 52 -0.94 -3.29 -3.75
CA LEU A 52 0.27 -2.88 -3.03
C LEU A 52 -0.11 -2.19 -1.70
N ASN A 53 0.18 -2.85 -0.57
CA ASN A 53 -0.22 -2.39 0.76
C ASN A 53 0.85 -1.47 1.40
N ALA A 54 1.01 -0.26 0.84
CA ALA A 54 1.93 0.75 1.36
C ALA A 54 1.32 2.16 1.28
N LYS A 55 1.74 3.05 2.17
CA LYS A 55 1.43 4.48 2.04
C LYS A 55 2.07 5.04 0.77
N GLU A 56 1.37 5.91 0.06
CA GLU A 56 1.91 6.49 -1.19
C GLU A 56 3.17 7.31 -0.98
N ILE A 57 3.39 7.89 0.20
CA ILE A 57 4.67 8.54 0.52
C ILE A 57 5.85 7.58 0.45
N VAL A 58 5.69 6.35 0.94
CA VAL A 58 6.72 5.31 0.85
C VAL A 58 6.93 4.88 -0.59
N VAL A 59 5.86 4.77 -1.38
CA VAL A 59 5.93 4.45 -2.82
C VAL A 59 6.69 5.54 -3.58
N PHE A 60 6.38 6.81 -3.29
CA PHE A 60 7.04 7.96 -3.91
C PHE A 60 8.53 8.02 -3.56
N GLU A 61 8.88 7.90 -2.28
CA GLU A 61 10.27 7.85 -1.83
C GLU A 61 11.06 6.71 -2.46
N ALA A 62 10.47 5.51 -2.53
CA ALA A 62 11.10 4.36 -3.17
C ALA A 62 11.35 4.61 -4.66
N ALA A 63 10.41 5.22 -5.38
CA ALA A 63 10.61 5.62 -6.77
C ALA A 63 11.76 6.63 -6.93
N LEU A 64 11.89 7.60 -6.02
CA LEU A 64 13.01 8.55 -6.03
C LEU A 64 14.37 7.87 -5.77
N ASN A 65 14.42 6.92 -4.84
CA ASN A 65 15.63 6.15 -4.54
C ASN A 65 16.03 5.27 -5.73
N TRP A 66 15.05 4.61 -6.36
CA TRP A 66 15.28 3.86 -7.60
C TRP A 66 15.84 4.78 -8.71
N ALA A 67 15.26 5.97 -8.87
CA ALA A 67 15.72 6.94 -9.87
C ALA A 67 17.16 7.41 -9.63
N GLU A 68 17.57 7.53 -8.37
CA GLU A 68 18.94 7.88 -8.00
C GLU A 68 19.95 6.82 -8.44
N VAL A 69 19.66 5.55 -8.15
CA VAL A 69 20.50 4.42 -8.56
C VAL A 69 20.49 4.26 -10.08
N GLU A 70 19.35 4.48 -10.73
CA GLU A 70 19.24 4.41 -12.19
C GLU A 70 20.04 5.53 -12.89
N CYS A 71 20.07 6.74 -12.32
CA CYS A 71 20.96 7.80 -12.82
C CYS A 71 22.44 7.35 -12.77
N GLN A 72 22.87 6.69 -11.69
CA GLN A 72 24.24 6.18 -11.57
C GLN A 72 24.52 5.08 -12.61
N ARG A 73 23.56 4.17 -12.84
CA ARG A 73 23.66 3.11 -13.86
C ARG A 73 23.78 3.63 -15.29
N GLN A 74 23.21 4.80 -15.56
CA GLN A 74 23.25 5.46 -16.87
C GLN A 74 24.38 6.51 -16.99
N ASP A 75 25.30 6.57 -16.02
CA ASP A 75 26.38 7.56 -15.95
C ASP A 75 25.87 9.02 -16.03
N LEU A 76 24.70 9.29 -15.45
CA LEU A 76 24.09 10.61 -15.38
C LEU A 76 24.41 11.29 -14.04
N ALA A 77 24.61 12.61 -14.08
CA ALA A 77 24.74 13.40 -12.86
C ALA A 77 23.48 13.29 -11.99
N LEU A 78 23.66 13.22 -10.67
CA LEU A 78 22.56 13.20 -9.69
C LEU A 78 21.88 14.57 -9.61
N SER A 79 21.02 14.87 -10.58
CA SER A 79 20.16 16.05 -10.61
C SER A 79 18.68 15.66 -10.56
N ILE A 80 17.85 16.58 -10.08
CA ILE A 80 16.38 16.40 -10.02
C ILE A 80 15.81 16.18 -11.43
N GLU A 81 16.32 16.92 -12.41
CA GLU A 81 15.93 16.79 -13.82
C GLU A 81 16.24 15.38 -14.37
N ASN A 82 17.42 14.84 -14.05
CA ASN A 82 17.80 13.50 -14.45
C ASN A 82 16.96 12.44 -13.73
N LYS A 83 16.71 12.59 -12.42
CA LYS A 83 15.81 11.69 -11.66
C LYS A 83 14.41 11.66 -12.29
N ARG A 84 13.87 12.83 -12.65
CA ARG A 84 12.57 12.92 -13.33
C ARG A 84 12.63 12.27 -14.72
N LYS A 85 13.72 12.46 -15.46
CA LYS A 85 13.93 11.89 -16.80
C LYS A 85 13.97 10.37 -16.78
N VAL A 86 14.72 9.75 -15.85
CA VAL A 86 14.81 8.28 -15.75
C VAL A 86 13.50 7.66 -15.26
N LEU A 87 12.75 8.33 -14.38
CA LEU A 87 11.41 7.89 -13.99
C LEU A 87 10.42 7.97 -15.15
N GLY A 88 10.51 9.02 -15.98
CA GLY A 88 9.69 9.17 -17.18
C GLY A 88 8.20 8.96 -16.90
N LYS A 89 7.59 7.96 -17.57
CA LYS A 89 6.17 7.63 -17.41
C LYS A 89 5.83 7.03 -16.06
N ALA A 90 6.80 6.40 -15.39
CA ALA A 90 6.59 5.73 -14.11
C ALA A 90 6.21 6.70 -13.00
N LEU A 91 6.69 7.96 -13.08
CA LEU A 91 6.32 9.02 -12.13
C LEU A 91 4.80 9.21 -12.04
N TYR A 92 4.11 9.17 -13.17
CA TYR A 92 2.65 9.36 -13.26
C TYR A 92 1.84 8.13 -12.83
N LEU A 93 2.49 7.04 -12.43
CA LEU A 93 1.85 5.86 -11.84
C LEU A 93 1.71 6.00 -10.31
N THR A 94 2.49 6.89 -9.70
CA THR A 94 2.43 7.18 -8.27
C THR A 94 1.19 8.02 -7.96
N ARG A 95 0.46 7.68 -6.89
CA ARG A 95 -0.84 8.28 -6.60
C ARG A 95 -0.70 9.44 -5.63
N ILE A 96 0.13 10.41 -6.00
CA ILE A 96 0.48 11.60 -5.20
C ILE A 96 -0.76 12.29 -4.59
N PRO A 97 -1.89 12.47 -5.30
CA PRO A 97 -3.09 13.13 -4.74
C PRO A 97 -3.80 12.33 -3.63
N THR A 98 -3.39 11.08 -3.38
CA THR A 98 -3.97 10.20 -2.35
C THR A 98 -3.12 10.14 -1.08
N MET A 99 -1.98 10.83 -1.07
CA MET A 99 -1.15 11.03 0.12
C MET A 99 -1.90 11.88 1.16
N ALA A 100 -1.47 11.84 2.43
CA ALA A 100 -1.89 12.85 3.38
C ALA A 100 -1.39 14.23 2.91
N LEU A 101 -2.16 15.29 3.16
CA LEU A 101 -1.77 16.65 2.77
C LEU A 101 -0.40 17.05 3.38
N ASP A 102 -0.14 16.65 4.62
CA ASP A 102 1.13 16.91 5.29
C ASP A 102 2.29 16.15 4.64
N ASP A 103 2.07 14.91 4.19
CA ASP A 103 3.08 14.11 3.45
C ASP A 103 3.36 14.74 2.08
N PHE A 104 2.33 15.25 1.40
CA PHE A 104 2.51 15.96 0.14
C PHE A 104 3.30 17.27 0.34
N ALA A 105 2.90 18.09 1.32
CA ALA A 105 3.50 19.39 1.57
C ALA A 105 4.96 19.31 2.05
N ASN A 106 5.29 18.32 2.87
CA ASN A 106 6.65 18.12 3.42
C ASN A 106 7.52 17.17 2.59
N GLY A 107 6.93 16.40 1.66
CA GLY A 107 7.63 15.46 0.81
C GLY A 107 7.57 15.86 -0.66
N ALA A 108 6.54 15.39 -1.36
CA ALA A 108 6.45 15.47 -2.82
C ALA A 108 6.55 16.91 -3.37
N ALA A 109 5.91 17.89 -2.73
CA ALA A 109 5.94 19.29 -3.14
C ALA A 109 7.32 19.93 -3.02
N GLN A 110 8.14 19.50 -2.05
CA GLN A 110 9.49 20.03 -1.80
C GLN A 110 10.59 19.25 -2.51
N SER A 111 10.28 18.06 -3.05
CA SER A 111 11.24 17.20 -3.76
C SER A 111 11.86 17.84 -5.01
N GLY A 112 11.20 18.86 -5.58
CA GLY A 112 11.54 19.48 -6.85
C GLY A 112 11.30 18.60 -8.08
N VAL A 113 10.93 17.32 -7.89
CA VAL A 113 10.66 16.39 -8.98
C VAL A 113 9.38 16.75 -9.71
N LEU A 114 8.38 17.31 -9.03
CA LEU A 114 7.16 17.82 -9.63
C LEU A 114 7.40 19.20 -10.25
N THR A 115 6.80 19.44 -11.41
CA THR A 115 6.79 20.78 -12.02
C THR A 115 5.92 21.73 -11.20
N LEU A 116 6.17 23.04 -11.31
CA LEU A 116 5.37 24.04 -10.59
C LEU A 116 3.87 23.93 -10.90
N ASN A 117 3.51 23.64 -12.16
CA ASN A 117 2.13 23.45 -12.57
C ASN A 117 1.52 22.21 -11.91
N GLU A 118 2.22 21.06 -11.94
CA GLU A 118 1.75 19.83 -11.28
C GLU A 118 1.57 20.03 -9.78
N THR A 119 2.53 20.66 -9.10
CA THR A 119 2.45 20.94 -7.66
C THR A 119 1.25 21.84 -7.35
N ASN A 120 1.01 22.88 -8.16
CA ASN A 120 -0.14 23.76 -8.01
C ASN A 120 -1.47 23.02 -8.25
N ASP A 121 -1.56 22.21 -9.31
CA ASP A 121 -2.77 21.45 -9.63
C ASP A 121 -3.11 20.43 -8.52
N ILE A 122 -2.09 19.75 -7.97
CA ILE A 122 -2.27 18.82 -6.84
C ILE A 122 -2.64 19.59 -5.57
N PHE A 123 -2.06 20.77 -5.32
CA PHE A 123 -2.46 21.60 -4.18
C PHE A 123 -3.93 22.06 -4.29
N LEU A 124 -4.37 22.47 -5.48
CA LEU A 124 -5.77 22.77 -5.77
C LEU A 124 -6.65 21.52 -5.64
N TRP A 125 -6.13 20.34 -5.99
CA TRP A 125 -6.84 19.09 -5.73
C TRP A 125 -7.13 18.86 -4.24
N TYR A 126 -6.25 19.26 -3.32
CA TYR A 126 -6.55 19.19 -1.88
C TYR A 126 -7.53 20.26 -1.42
N THR A 127 -7.34 21.51 -1.86
CA THR A 127 -7.96 22.69 -1.21
C THR A 127 -9.18 23.25 -1.95
N ALA A 128 -9.24 23.12 -3.27
CA ALA A 128 -10.27 23.77 -4.08
C ALA A 128 -11.61 23.00 -4.05
N ALA A 129 -12.72 23.76 -4.14
CA ALA A 129 -14.07 23.20 -4.27
C ALA A 129 -14.30 22.56 -5.64
N LYS A 130 -13.81 23.20 -6.71
CA LYS A 130 -13.78 22.64 -8.07
C LYS A 130 -12.41 22.01 -8.32
N LYS A 131 -12.38 20.68 -8.45
CA LYS A 131 -11.15 19.93 -8.62
C LYS A 131 -10.61 20.05 -10.07
N PRO A 132 -9.30 20.27 -10.27
CA PRO A 132 -8.70 20.22 -11.59
C PRO A 132 -8.57 18.77 -12.08
N GLU A 133 -8.34 18.61 -13.38
CA GLU A 133 -7.95 17.31 -13.96
C GLU A 133 -6.45 17.10 -13.74
N LEU A 134 -6.08 15.96 -13.17
CA LEU A 134 -4.70 15.63 -12.85
C LEU A 134 -4.16 14.56 -13.79
N GLN A 135 -2.86 14.63 -14.07
CA GLN A 135 -2.13 13.56 -14.76
C GLN A 135 -1.84 12.36 -13.83
N PHE A 136 -2.02 12.54 -12.52
CA PHE A 136 -1.79 11.52 -11.49
C PHE A 136 -3.11 10.84 -11.11
N PRO A 137 -3.10 9.52 -10.81
CA PRO A 137 -4.26 8.83 -10.29
C PRO A 137 -4.70 9.41 -8.95
N SER A 138 -5.98 9.75 -8.84
CA SER A 138 -6.58 10.34 -7.64
C SER A 138 -7.32 9.34 -6.74
N GLY A 139 -7.45 8.09 -7.17
CA GLY A 139 -8.05 7.01 -6.38
C GLY A 139 -7.01 6.27 -5.54
N ALA A 140 -7.26 6.11 -4.25
CA ALA A 140 -6.41 5.32 -3.37
C ALA A 140 -6.30 3.86 -3.86
N ARG A 141 -5.19 3.19 -3.56
CA ARG A 141 -5.03 1.75 -3.84
C ARG A 141 -6.14 0.95 -3.17
N LYS A 142 -6.69 -0.03 -3.89
CA LYS A 142 -7.69 -0.94 -3.32
C LYS A 142 -7.14 -1.73 -2.13
N GLY A 143 -5.81 -1.95 -2.12
CA GLY A 143 -5.13 -2.73 -1.12
C GLY A 143 -5.46 -4.22 -1.22
N LEU A 144 -5.09 -4.96 -0.19
CA LEU A 144 -5.36 -6.39 -0.11
C LEU A 144 -6.83 -6.63 0.19
N VAL A 145 -7.43 -7.59 -0.52
CA VAL A 145 -8.81 -7.99 -0.26
C VAL A 145 -8.88 -8.63 1.14
N PRO A 146 -9.66 -8.06 2.08
CA PRO A 146 -9.83 -8.66 3.39
C PRO A 146 -10.40 -10.07 3.25
N GLN A 147 -9.71 -11.06 3.82
CA GLN A 147 -10.25 -12.42 3.87
C GLN A 147 -11.28 -12.47 4.99
N ARG A 148 -12.55 -12.67 4.63
CA ARG A 148 -13.64 -12.83 5.60
C ARG A 148 -13.84 -14.31 5.91
N CYS A 149 -13.41 -14.73 7.09
CA CYS A 149 -13.66 -16.08 7.58
C CYS A 149 -15.02 -16.11 8.29
N HIS A 150 -16.03 -16.71 7.66
CA HIS A 150 -17.29 -17.05 8.33
C HIS A 150 -17.16 -18.42 8.98
N GLY A 151 -16.90 -18.44 10.29
CA GLY A 151 -17.02 -19.68 11.07
C GLY A 151 -15.90 -19.89 12.05
N PHE A 152 -15.98 -19.24 13.21
CA PHE A 152 -15.74 -20.02 14.41
C PHE A 152 -16.94 -20.98 14.50
N GLN A 153 -16.70 -22.29 14.52
CA GLN A 153 -17.72 -23.20 15.03
C GLN A 153 -18.20 -22.61 16.36
N PRO A 154 -19.51 -22.47 16.62
CA PRO A 154 -19.96 -22.16 17.95
C PRO A 154 -19.28 -23.16 18.87
N CYS A 155 -18.55 -22.68 19.87
CA CYS A 155 -18.23 -23.49 21.04
C CYS A 155 -19.54 -23.77 21.79
N ALA A 156 -20.48 -24.45 21.13
CA ALA A 156 -21.62 -25.09 21.74
C ALA A 156 -21.10 -26.35 22.42
N TYR A 157 -20.22 -26.16 23.42
CA TYR A 157 -20.25 -27.06 24.54
C TYR A 157 -21.65 -26.94 25.13
N ARG A 158 -22.40 -28.02 24.95
CA ARG A 158 -23.71 -28.24 25.53
C ARG A 158 -23.62 -27.99 27.04
N SER A 159 -23.98 -26.79 27.50
CA SER A 159 -24.70 -26.62 28.75
C SER A 159 -25.37 -25.26 28.80
N ASN A 160 -26.63 -25.27 29.19
CA ASN A 160 -27.53 -24.12 29.28
C ASN A 160 -27.21 -23.25 30.52
N GLN A 161 -25.94 -22.99 30.82
CA GLN A 161 -25.56 -22.18 31.97
C GLN A 161 -24.72 -21.00 31.52
N ARG A 162 -25.35 -19.82 31.53
CA ARG A 162 -24.67 -18.52 31.51
C ARG A 162 -23.83 -18.43 32.78
N HIS A 163 -22.59 -18.90 32.71
CA HIS A 163 -21.56 -18.52 33.64
C HIS A 163 -20.54 -17.71 32.85
N TYR A 164 -20.44 -16.42 33.17
CA TYR A 164 -19.24 -15.63 32.89
C TYR A 164 -18.10 -16.20 33.73
N ARG A 165 -17.64 -17.40 33.39
CA ARG A 165 -16.38 -17.94 33.87
C ARG A 165 -15.34 -17.52 32.86
N VAL A 166 -14.58 -16.51 33.25
CA VAL A 166 -13.26 -16.10 32.76
C VAL A 166 -12.56 -17.24 32.01
N ARG A 167 -12.86 -17.37 30.72
CA ARG A 167 -12.06 -18.09 29.74
C ARG A 167 -11.96 -17.13 28.59
N CYS A 168 -10.73 -16.68 28.33
CA CYS A 168 -10.42 -15.67 27.35
C CYS A 168 -11.21 -15.90 26.06
N ASP A 169 -11.94 -14.87 25.62
CA ASP A 169 -12.43 -14.79 24.24
C ASP A 169 -11.22 -14.53 23.33
N SER A 170 -10.34 -15.53 23.21
CA SER A 170 -9.14 -15.43 22.37
C SER A 170 -9.42 -16.02 21.01
N ILE A 171 -9.19 -15.21 19.99
CA ILE A 171 -9.16 -15.65 18.60
C ILE A 171 -7.79 -16.29 18.36
N LEU A 172 -7.77 -17.60 18.12
CA LEU A 172 -6.54 -18.36 17.88
C LEU A 172 -6.45 -18.70 16.39
N PHE A 173 -5.45 -18.16 15.71
CA PHE A 173 -5.14 -18.48 14.31
C PHE A 173 -3.63 -18.68 14.15
N ALA A 174 -3.26 -19.60 13.28
CA ALA A 174 -1.89 -19.78 12.82
C ALA A 174 -1.79 -19.19 11.42
N VAL A 175 -0.81 -18.33 11.20
CA VAL A 175 -0.55 -17.74 9.90
C VAL A 175 0.91 -17.79 9.54
N HIS A 176 1.15 -17.98 8.25
CA HIS A 176 2.48 -18.00 7.66
C HIS A 176 2.98 -16.58 7.34
N ASN A 177 2.08 -15.57 7.35
CA ASN A 177 2.35 -14.18 7.02
C ASN A 177 1.79 -13.25 8.12
N ARG A 178 2.31 -12.01 8.20
CA ARG A 178 1.78 -11.00 9.13
C ARG A 178 0.32 -10.69 8.81
N LEU A 179 -0.50 -10.57 9.86
CA LEU A 179 -1.92 -10.20 9.77
C LEU A 179 -2.19 -8.91 10.53
N LEU A 180 -3.12 -8.11 10.00
CA LEU A 180 -3.80 -7.04 10.72
C LEU A 180 -5.16 -7.59 11.18
N LEU A 181 -5.44 -7.53 12.48
CA LEU A 181 -6.72 -7.97 13.06
C LEU A 181 -7.56 -6.74 13.41
N GLU A 182 -8.72 -6.61 12.75
CA GLU A 182 -9.72 -5.59 13.05
C GLU A 182 -10.98 -6.26 13.60
N GLY A 183 -11.46 -5.80 14.77
CA GLY A 183 -12.65 -6.34 15.42
C GLY A 183 -13.72 -5.27 15.58
N VAL A 184 -14.98 -5.63 15.30
CA VAL A 184 -16.14 -4.78 15.60
C VAL A 184 -16.86 -5.36 16.80
N HIS A 185 -16.96 -4.58 17.89
CA HIS A 185 -17.74 -4.98 19.06
C HIS A 185 -19.13 -4.32 19.02
N LEU A 186 -20.18 -5.12 18.85
CA LEU A 186 -21.56 -4.67 18.86
C LEU A 186 -22.14 -4.83 20.27
N TYR A 187 -22.51 -3.73 20.91
CA TYR A 187 -23.27 -3.75 22.15
C TYR A 187 -24.76 -3.70 21.84
N VAL A 188 -25.51 -4.71 22.28
CA VAL A 188 -26.98 -4.63 22.33
C VAL A 188 -27.35 -4.14 23.73
N SER A 189 -27.88 -2.93 23.84
CA SER A 189 -28.46 -2.47 25.10
C SER A 189 -29.84 -3.13 25.28
N SER A 190 -30.01 -3.87 26.37
CA SER A 190 -31.30 -4.45 26.74
C SER A 190 -32.13 -3.44 27.56
N CYS A 191 -32.33 -2.22 27.03
CA CYS A 191 -33.32 -1.29 27.58
C CYS A 191 -34.44 -1.11 26.57
N GLY A 192 -35.38 -2.06 26.62
CA GLY A 192 -36.65 -2.01 25.93
C GLY A 192 -37.74 -2.46 26.89
N SER A 193 -37.97 -1.68 27.95
CA SER A 193 -39.24 -1.71 28.68
C SER A 193 -40.30 -1.12 27.75
N SER A 194 -40.82 -1.93 26.83
CA SER A 194 -42.08 -1.63 26.14
C SER A 194 -43.21 -1.87 27.15
N GLN A 195 -43.62 -0.82 27.84
CA GLN A 195 -44.99 -0.74 28.36
C GLN A 195 -45.83 0.08 27.36
N HIS A 196 -47.06 -0.40 27.19
CA HIS A 196 -48.11 0.05 26.28
C HIS A 196 -48.33 1.56 26.24
#